data_AF-A0ABD5KJ84-F1
#
_entry.id   AF-A0ABD5KJ84-F1
#
_cell.length_a   1.000
_cell.length_b   1.000
_cell.length_c   1.000
_cell.angle_alpha   90.00
_cell.angle_beta   90.00
_cell.angle_gamma   90.00
#
_symmetry.space_group_name_H-M   'P 1'
#
loop_
_entity.id
_entity.type
_entity.pdbx_description
1 polymer ?
#
loop_
_entity_poly.entity_id
_entity_poly.type
_entity_poly.pdbx_seq_one_letter_code
_entity_poly.pdbx_strand_id
1 'polypeptide(L)'
;MKRVFFTALLILALALPTVASAEEIEKEIQVTGGNLLVTQSKLTFTDITLAVRQQQKSQAVVTSRVIDDRGNGNGWTVSQSATDFVTTLDGKDFYIPIDAVQVTATLKNTISGIPLDFAHGGHLAKNQVLSHQATPIFSADVSTGQGAYDFELQYILSLPQIIKAADGKEIGVVAGTYRSTITTTATSGI
;
A
#
# COMPACT_ATOMS: atom_id res chain seq x y z
N MET A 1 89.76 59.18 9.39
CA MET A 1 88.87 59.03 8.20
C MET A 1 88.41 57.58 8.21
N LYS A 2 87.14 57.16 8.21
CA LYS A 2 85.83 57.78 7.92
C LYS A 2 84.81 57.27 8.96
N ARG A 3 83.91 58.18 9.36
CA ARG A 3 82.70 57.93 10.15
C ARG A 3 81.64 57.28 9.27
N VAL A 4 80.78 56.42 9.81
CA VAL A 4 79.33 56.44 9.55
C VAL A 4 78.61 55.90 10.79
N PHE A 5 77.86 56.79 11.47
CA PHE A 5 76.79 56.51 12.43
C PHE A 5 75.63 55.77 11.73
N PHE A 6 74.75 55.10 12.47
CA PHE A 6 73.28 55.00 12.29
C PHE A 6 72.82 53.66 12.88
N THR A 7 71.70 53.43 13.58
CA THR A 7 70.73 54.22 14.35
C THR A 7 69.88 53.14 15.03
N ALA A 8 69.47 53.37 16.27
CA ALA A 8 68.55 52.53 17.01
C ALA A 8 67.19 52.44 16.31
N LEU A 9 66.60 51.25 16.23
CA LEU A 9 65.17 51.06 16.48
C LEU A 9 64.88 49.59 16.79
N LEU A 10 64.68 49.31 18.08
CA LEU A 10 64.13 48.09 18.62
C LEU A 10 62.62 48.07 18.28
N ILE A 11 62.22 47.37 17.22
CA ILE A 11 60.81 47.07 16.97
C ILE A 11 60.53 45.69 17.55
N LEU A 12 60.22 45.66 18.86
CA LEU A 12 59.57 44.52 19.48
C LEU A 12 58.09 44.60 19.11
N ALA A 13 57.73 44.08 17.93
CA ALA A 13 56.34 43.94 17.52
C ALA A 13 55.67 42.92 18.46
N LEU A 14 54.84 43.42 19.37
CA LEU A 14 53.86 42.63 20.10
C LEU A 14 52.91 41.98 19.10
N ALA A 15 53.25 40.79 18.61
CA ALA A 15 52.27 39.90 17.99
C ALA A 15 51.45 39.29 19.12
N LEU A 16 50.35 39.96 19.48
CA LEU A 16 49.33 39.45 20.40
C LEU A 16 48.87 38.06 19.91
N PRO A 17 48.69 37.06 20.79
CA PRO A 17 48.04 35.82 20.38
C PRO A 17 46.64 36.16 19.89
N THR A 18 46.38 35.92 18.60
CA THR A 18 45.04 35.96 18.03
C THR A 18 44.25 34.79 18.63
N VAL A 19 43.50 35.04 19.69
CA VAL A 19 42.49 34.10 20.18
C VAL A 19 41.38 34.03 19.13
N ALA A 20 41.34 32.94 18.37
CA ALA A 20 40.20 32.60 17.54
C ALA A 20 39.07 32.13 18.47
N SER A 21 38.03 32.95 18.63
CA SER A 21 36.80 32.53 19.30
C SER A 21 35.92 31.84 18.27
N ALA A 22 35.86 30.51 18.30
CA ALA A 22 34.87 29.74 17.55
C ALA A 22 33.59 29.68 18.38
N GLU A 23 32.51 30.23 17.85
CA GLU A 23 31.17 30.10 18.45
C GLU A 23 30.52 28.85 17.87
N GLU A 24 30.48 27.76 18.65
CA GLU A 24 29.71 26.57 18.29
C GLU A 24 28.23 26.85 18.53
N ILE A 25 27.53 27.19 17.45
CA ILE A 25 26.07 27.30 17.46
C ILE A 25 25.50 25.90 17.24
N GLU A 26 25.14 25.23 18.33
CA GLU A 26 24.36 23.99 18.28
C GLU A 26 22.94 24.31 17.79
N LYS A 27 22.50 23.63 16.73
CA LYS A 27 21.13 23.71 16.22
C LYS A 27 20.52 22.31 16.25
N GLU A 28 19.41 22.19 16.96
CA GLU A 28 18.62 20.97 17.00
C GLU A 28 17.42 21.08 16.03
N ILE A 29 17.16 20.01 15.27
CA ILE A 29 15.95 19.86 14.45
C ILE A 29 15.26 18.59 14.90
N GLN A 30 14.01 18.72 15.34
CA GLN A 30 13.17 17.57 15.64
C GLN A 30 12.42 17.11 14.39
N VAL A 31 12.56 15.83 14.05
CA VAL A 31 11.81 15.17 12.97
C VAL A 31 10.83 14.18 13.60
N THR A 32 9.54 14.31 13.27
CA THR A 32 8.48 13.42 13.78
C THR A 32 7.94 12.57 12.63
N GLY A 33 7.82 11.26 12.84
CA GLY A 33 7.23 10.34 11.87
C GLY A 33 5.70 10.46 11.79
N GLY A 34 5.14 10.21 10.60
CA GLY A 34 3.70 10.15 10.36
C GLY A 34 3.12 8.75 10.54
N ASN A 35 2.08 8.43 9.78
CA ASN A 35 1.30 7.19 9.87
C ASN A 35 1.36 6.38 8.58
N LEU A 36 0.95 5.10 8.65
CA LEU A 36 0.55 4.32 7.49
C LEU A 36 -0.95 4.51 7.26
N LEU A 37 -1.34 4.98 6.08
CA LEU A 37 -2.72 5.19 5.67
C LEU A 37 -3.01 4.43 4.37
N VAL A 38 -4.15 3.74 4.34
CA VAL A 38 -4.67 3.10 3.13
C VAL A 38 -6.08 3.60 2.87
N THR A 39 -6.33 4.04 1.65
CA THR A 39 -7.67 4.45 1.18
C THR A 39 -8.02 3.67 -0.08
N GLN A 40 -9.29 3.32 -0.22
CA GLN A 40 -9.75 2.50 -1.33
C GLN A 40 -11.10 2.99 -1.83
N SER A 41 -11.29 3.04 -3.15
CA SER A 41 -12.58 3.39 -3.74
C SER A 41 -13.61 2.28 -3.52
N LYS A 42 -14.89 2.62 -3.64
CA LYS A 42 -15.98 1.65 -3.51
C LYS A 42 -15.83 0.54 -4.56
N LEU A 43 -15.93 -0.71 -4.11
CA LEU A 43 -16.00 -1.88 -4.99
C LEU A 43 -17.46 -2.13 -5.41
N THR A 44 -17.71 -2.22 -6.71
CA THR A 44 -19.04 -2.54 -7.25
C THR A 44 -18.88 -3.35 -8.52
N PHE A 45 -19.41 -4.57 -8.49
CA PHE A 45 -19.47 -5.48 -9.63
C PHE A 45 -20.56 -5.04 -10.61
N THR A 46 -20.32 -5.25 -11.91
CA THR A 46 -21.36 -5.10 -12.94
C THR A 46 -22.43 -6.17 -12.80
N ASP A 47 -23.68 -5.86 -13.14
CA ASP A 47 -24.77 -6.83 -13.07
C ASP A 47 -24.58 -8.00 -14.06
N ILE A 48 -25.08 -9.18 -13.69
CA ILE A 48 -25.07 -10.39 -14.52
C ILE A 48 -26.52 -10.78 -14.84
N THR A 49 -26.83 -10.96 -16.13
CA THR A 49 -28.11 -11.54 -16.58
C THR A 49 -27.94 -13.03 -16.84
N LEU A 50 -28.61 -13.90 -16.08
CA LEU A 50 -28.48 -15.37 -16.21
C LEU A 50 -28.75 -15.87 -17.64
N ALA A 51 -27.84 -16.67 -18.19
CA ALA A 51 -27.95 -17.22 -19.54
C ALA A 51 -27.38 -18.65 -19.61
N VAL A 52 -28.17 -19.58 -20.14
CA VAL A 52 -27.94 -21.05 -20.06
C VAL A 52 -26.65 -21.53 -20.75
N ARG A 53 -26.03 -20.72 -21.62
CA ARG A 53 -24.93 -21.18 -22.51
C ARG A 53 -23.61 -20.41 -22.37
N GLN A 54 -23.48 -19.51 -21.40
CA GLN A 54 -22.27 -18.69 -21.27
C GLN A 54 -21.71 -18.74 -19.85
N GLN A 55 -20.37 -18.83 -19.75
CA GLN A 55 -19.69 -18.52 -18.49
C GLN A 55 -19.93 -17.06 -18.18
N GLN A 56 -20.52 -16.79 -17.02
CA GLN A 56 -20.94 -15.44 -16.67
C GLN A 56 -19.89 -14.84 -15.76
N LYS A 57 -19.34 -13.69 -16.18
CA LYS A 57 -18.34 -12.97 -15.41
C LYS A 57 -18.85 -11.57 -15.14
N SER A 58 -18.52 -11.08 -13.95
CA SER A 58 -18.66 -9.68 -13.60
C SER A 58 -17.30 -9.11 -13.23
N GLN A 59 -17.11 -7.83 -13.52
CA GLN A 59 -15.85 -7.14 -13.25
C GLN A 59 -16.11 -5.95 -12.33
N ALA A 60 -15.12 -5.65 -11.49
CA ALA A 60 -15.04 -4.42 -10.73
C ALA A 60 -13.61 -3.89 -10.78
N VAL A 61 -13.45 -2.57 -10.84
CA VAL A 61 -12.15 -1.91 -10.76
C VAL A 61 -12.16 -0.96 -9.59
N VAL A 62 -11.11 -1.02 -8.78
CA VAL A 62 -10.95 -0.23 -7.57
C VAL A 62 -9.59 0.46 -7.59
N THR A 63 -9.54 1.71 -7.19
CA THR A 63 -8.28 2.42 -6.93
C THR A 63 -7.96 2.35 -5.44
N SER A 64 -6.73 2.00 -5.09
CA SER A 64 -6.23 1.98 -3.72
C SER A 64 -4.99 2.85 -3.61
N ARG A 65 -4.92 3.71 -2.59
CA ARG A 65 -3.75 4.54 -2.29
C ARG A 65 -3.17 4.14 -0.95
N VAL A 66 -1.86 3.92 -0.93
CA VAL A 66 -1.07 3.75 0.30
C VAL A 66 -0.19 4.97 0.50
N ILE A 67 -0.17 5.49 1.72
CA ILE A 67 0.73 6.56 2.16
C ILE A 67 1.46 6.05 3.40
N ASP A 68 2.78 5.98 3.35
CA ASP A 68 3.64 5.65 4.48
C ASP A 68 4.59 6.81 4.81
N ASP A 69 4.17 7.61 5.78
CA ASP A 69 4.92 8.77 6.27
C ASP A 69 5.71 8.46 7.55
N ARG A 70 5.79 7.19 7.99
CA ARG A 70 6.39 6.81 9.28
C ARG A 70 7.89 7.08 9.37
N GLY A 71 8.59 7.14 8.23
CA GLY A 71 10.02 7.45 8.18
C GLY A 71 10.96 6.34 8.65
N ASN A 72 10.44 5.19 9.06
CA ASN A 72 11.25 4.06 9.53
C ASN A 72 11.60 3.05 8.42
N GLY A 73 10.90 3.10 7.28
CA GLY A 73 11.13 2.18 6.17
C GLY A 73 10.86 0.72 6.52
N ASN A 74 10.04 0.40 7.52
CA ASN A 74 9.83 -0.99 7.97
C ASN A 74 8.93 -1.84 7.03
N GLY A 75 8.61 -1.34 5.84
CA GLY A 75 7.69 -1.99 4.93
C GLY A 75 6.24 -2.00 5.43
N TRP A 76 5.35 -2.48 4.57
CA TRP A 76 3.92 -2.59 4.85
C TRP A 76 3.27 -3.62 3.92
N THR A 77 2.15 -4.20 4.37
CA THR A 77 1.35 -5.15 3.60
C THR A 77 -0.12 -4.76 3.65
N VAL A 78 -0.77 -4.75 2.50
CA VAL A 78 -2.23 -4.64 2.38
C VAL A 78 -2.81 -6.00 2.04
N SER A 79 -3.65 -6.52 2.91
CA SER A 79 -4.31 -7.82 2.77
C SER A 79 -5.82 -7.68 2.65
N GLN A 80 -6.46 -8.63 1.99
CA GLN A 80 -7.91 -8.72 1.92
C GLN A 80 -8.44 -10.10 2.34
N SER A 81 -9.57 -10.09 3.03
CA SER A 81 -10.44 -11.24 3.26
C SER A 81 -11.87 -10.87 2.90
N ALA A 82 -12.69 -11.87 2.63
CA ALA A 82 -14.09 -11.62 2.30
C ALA A 82 -15.03 -12.76 2.72
N THR A 83 -16.29 -12.41 2.90
CA THR A 83 -17.37 -13.37 3.13
C THR A 83 -17.89 -13.93 1.81
N ASP A 84 -18.59 -15.05 1.86
CA ASP A 84 -19.40 -15.48 0.73
C ASP A 84 -20.44 -14.42 0.37
N PHE A 85 -20.88 -14.49 -0.88
CA PHE A 85 -21.96 -13.69 -1.41
C PHE A 85 -23.29 -14.34 -1.05
N VAL A 86 -24.18 -13.60 -0.38
CA VAL A 86 -25.46 -14.13 0.12
C VAL A 86 -26.63 -13.36 -0.49
N THR A 87 -27.65 -14.08 -0.93
CA THR A 87 -28.98 -13.53 -1.23
C THR A 87 -30.04 -14.33 -0.47
N THR A 88 -31.14 -13.67 -0.10
CA THR A 88 -32.30 -14.32 0.52
C THR A 88 -33.48 -14.25 -0.43
N LEU A 89 -34.08 -15.41 -0.75
CA LEU A 89 -35.28 -15.52 -1.59
C LEU A 89 -36.27 -16.47 -0.89
N ASP A 90 -37.52 -16.03 -0.75
CA ASP A 90 -38.58 -16.79 -0.06
C ASP A 90 -38.18 -17.31 1.33
N GLY A 91 -37.40 -16.52 2.07
CA GLY A 91 -36.91 -16.87 3.40
C GLY A 91 -35.79 -17.91 3.43
N LYS A 92 -35.18 -18.23 2.28
CA LYS A 92 -34.03 -19.14 2.17
C LYS A 92 -32.80 -18.39 1.65
N ASP A 93 -31.64 -18.72 2.21
CA ASP A 93 -30.37 -18.14 1.79
C ASP A 93 -29.67 -19.00 0.73
N PHE A 94 -29.00 -18.31 -0.19
CA PHE A 94 -28.25 -18.89 -1.29
C PHE A 94 -26.88 -18.24 -1.37
N TYR A 95 -25.85 -19.05 -1.63
CA TYR A 95 -24.45 -18.67 -1.42
C TYR A 95 -23.62 -18.82 -2.70
N ILE A 96 -23.02 -17.74 -3.16
CA ILE A 96 -21.90 -17.81 -4.12
C ILE A 96 -20.61 -17.77 -3.30
N PRO A 97 -19.74 -18.79 -3.40
CA PRO A 97 -18.53 -18.85 -2.60
C PRO A 97 -17.55 -17.74 -2.99
N ILE A 98 -16.80 -17.23 -2.01
CA ILE A 98 -15.86 -16.13 -2.25
C ILE A 98 -14.69 -16.50 -3.16
N ASP A 99 -14.36 -17.79 -3.25
CA ASP A 99 -13.33 -18.32 -4.15
C ASP A 99 -13.69 -18.19 -5.64
N ALA A 100 -14.94 -17.81 -5.95
CA ALA A 100 -15.38 -17.39 -7.27
C ALA A 100 -14.80 -16.03 -7.71
N VAL A 101 -14.20 -15.27 -6.79
CA VAL A 101 -13.60 -13.96 -7.06
C VAL A 101 -12.08 -14.05 -7.16
N GLN A 102 -11.54 -13.52 -8.25
CA GLN A 102 -10.12 -13.28 -8.42
C GLN A 102 -9.80 -11.80 -8.38
N VAL A 103 -8.64 -11.45 -7.83
CA VAL A 103 -8.10 -10.09 -7.81
C VAL A 103 -6.71 -10.05 -8.45
N THR A 104 -6.48 -9.03 -9.27
CA THR A 104 -5.17 -8.67 -9.80
C THR A 104 -4.87 -7.23 -9.41
N ALA A 105 -3.72 -7.02 -8.80
CA ALA A 105 -3.24 -5.70 -8.42
C ALA A 105 -2.23 -5.19 -9.46
N THR A 106 -2.24 -3.89 -9.72
CA THR A 106 -1.28 -3.21 -10.58
C THR A 106 -0.86 -1.90 -9.92
N LEU A 107 0.44 -1.66 -9.76
CA LEU A 107 0.94 -0.34 -9.39
C LEU A 107 0.75 0.61 -10.59
N LYS A 108 -0.03 1.67 -10.40
CA LYS A 108 -0.30 2.67 -11.42
C LYS A 108 0.67 3.83 -11.37
N ASN A 109 1.02 4.28 -10.15
CA ASN A 109 1.88 5.43 -9.97
C ASN A 109 2.64 5.39 -8.65
N THR A 110 3.86 5.92 -8.65
CA THR A 110 4.58 6.34 -7.44
C THR A 110 4.47 7.85 -7.36
N ILE A 111 3.66 8.35 -6.43
CA ILE A 111 3.43 9.79 -6.25
C ILE A 111 4.64 10.42 -5.57
N SER A 112 5.17 9.73 -4.54
CA SER A 112 6.38 10.11 -3.82
C SER A 112 7.07 8.86 -3.27
N GLY A 113 8.35 8.97 -2.94
CA GLY A 113 9.15 7.87 -2.42
C GLY A 113 9.93 7.13 -3.51
N ILE A 114 10.47 5.97 -3.15
CA ILE A 114 11.22 5.11 -4.06
C ILE A 114 10.21 4.28 -4.86
N PRO A 115 10.30 4.22 -6.20
CA PRO A 115 9.45 3.34 -7.00
C PRO A 115 9.58 1.89 -6.55
N LEU A 116 8.44 1.22 -6.35
CA LEU A 116 8.43 -0.19 -5.95
C LEU A 116 8.79 -1.07 -7.14
N ASP A 117 9.76 -1.97 -6.93
CA ASP A 117 10.17 -2.95 -7.92
C ASP A 117 9.79 -4.37 -7.47
N PHE A 118 8.64 -4.83 -7.94
CA PHE A 118 8.09 -6.15 -7.63
C PHE A 118 8.87 -7.33 -8.25
N ALA A 119 9.92 -7.07 -9.04
CA ALA A 119 10.84 -8.12 -9.47
C ALA A 119 11.89 -8.45 -8.39
N HIS A 120 12.17 -7.51 -7.49
CA HIS A 120 13.24 -7.63 -6.48
C HIS A 120 12.74 -7.63 -5.03
N GLY A 121 11.47 -7.32 -4.78
CA GLY A 121 10.89 -7.36 -3.44
C GLY A 121 9.40 -7.02 -3.41
N GLY A 122 8.75 -7.20 -2.27
CA GLY A 122 7.35 -6.94 -2.05
C GLY A 122 6.42 -7.97 -2.69
N HIS A 123 5.14 -7.61 -2.79
CA HIS A 123 4.11 -8.49 -3.32
C HIS A 123 3.13 -7.71 -4.19
N LEU A 124 2.64 -8.37 -5.24
CA LEU A 124 1.57 -7.88 -6.10
C LEU A 124 0.73 -9.08 -6.56
N ALA A 125 -0.53 -9.12 -6.13
CA ALA A 125 -1.45 -10.20 -6.44
C ALA A 125 -1.69 -10.31 -7.96
N LYS A 126 -1.63 -11.54 -8.49
CA LYS A 126 -1.90 -11.86 -9.89
C LYS A 126 -2.89 -13.01 -9.97
N ASN A 127 -4.11 -12.71 -10.43
CA ASN A 127 -5.23 -13.67 -10.48
C ASN A 127 -5.44 -14.41 -9.16
N GLN A 128 -5.24 -13.72 -8.04
CA GLN A 128 -5.32 -14.30 -6.72
C GLN A 128 -6.76 -14.53 -6.35
N VAL A 129 -7.09 -15.75 -5.95
CA VAL A 129 -8.43 -16.11 -5.48
C VAL A 129 -8.65 -15.53 -4.08
N LEU A 130 -9.77 -14.85 -3.87
CA LEU A 130 -10.14 -14.34 -2.55
C LEU A 130 -10.60 -15.48 -1.64
N SER A 131 -10.44 -15.28 -0.33
CA SER A 131 -10.82 -16.27 0.67
C SER A 131 -11.37 -15.61 1.93
N HIS A 132 -11.87 -16.41 2.87
CA HIS A 132 -12.23 -15.96 4.21
C HIS A 132 -11.02 -15.54 5.06
N GLN A 133 -9.83 -16.01 4.70
CA GLN A 133 -8.58 -15.66 5.38
C GLN A 133 -7.97 -14.42 4.72
N ALA A 134 -7.34 -13.57 5.54
CA ALA A 134 -6.65 -12.40 5.02
C ALA A 134 -5.44 -12.85 4.20
N THR A 135 -5.43 -12.48 2.92
CA THR A 135 -4.32 -12.77 2.01
C THR A 135 -3.70 -11.47 1.52
N PRO A 136 -2.35 -11.36 1.45
CA PRO A 136 -1.69 -10.19 0.90
C PRO A 136 -2.16 -9.91 -0.53
N ILE A 137 -2.50 -8.67 -0.84
CA ILE A 137 -2.86 -8.22 -2.20
C ILE A 137 -1.71 -7.41 -2.80
N PHE A 138 -1.08 -6.55 -1.99
CA PHE A 138 0.18 -5.90 -2.36
C PHE A 138 0.94 -5.47 -1.12
N SER A 139 2.27 -5.44 -1.22
CA SER A 139 3.16 -5.04 -0.13
C SER A 139 4.41 -4.35 -0.66
N ALA A 140 5.06 -3.60 0.22
CA ALA A 140 6.40 -3.09 0.01
C ALA A 140 7.32 -3.61 1.11
N ASP A 141 8.51 -4.03 0.71
CA ASP A 141 9.53 -4.53 1.63
C ASP A 141 10.18 -3.39 2.42
N VAL A 142 10.94 -3.79 3.45
CA VAL A 142 11.80 -2.90 4.20
C VAL A 142 12.65 -2.05 3.25
N SER A 143 12.84 -0.78 3.58
CA SER A 143 13.54 0.29 2.84
C SER A 143 12.89 0.78 1.53
N THR A 144 11.84 0.12 1.02
CA THR A 144 11.23 0.48 -0.28
C THR A 144 9.85 1.10 -0.16
N GLY A 145 9.14 0.86 0.94
CA GLY A 145 7.73 1.24 1.10
C GLY A 145 7.44 2.67 1.56
N GLN A 146 8.44 3.50 1.85
CA GLN A 146 8.20 4.87 2.30
C GLN A 146 7.79 5.77 1.13
N GLY A 147 6.63 6.42 1.24
CA GLY A 147 6.11 7.31 0.20
C GLY A 147 4.62 7.13 -0.03
N ALA A 148 4.16 7.55 -1.21
CA ALA A 148 2.76 7.47 -1.60
C ALA A 148 2.61 6.76 -2.96
N TYR A 149 1.74 5.74 -2.99
CA TYR A 149 1.61 4.80 -4.10
C TYR A 149 0.14 4.58 -4.47
N ASP A 150 -0.15 4.64 -5.75
CA ASP A 150 -1.48 4.35 -6.30
C ASP A 150 -1.50 2.98 -6.98
N PHE A 151 -2.44 2.15 -6.58
CA PHE A 151 -2.72 0.83 -7.12
C PHE A 151 -4.11 0.80 -7.76
N GLU A 152 -4.24 -0.04 -8.78
CA GLU A 152 -5.50 -0.46 -9.37
C GLU A 152 -5.70 -1.94 -9.07
N LEU A 153 -6.87 -2.28 -8.54
CA LEU A 153 -7.29 -3.64 -8.23
C LEU A 153 -8.41 -4.01 -9.18
N GLN A 154 -8.15 -4.99 -10.05
CA GLN A 154 -9.14 -5.56 -10.94
C GLN A 154 -9.69 -6.84 -10.33
N TYR A 155 -11.00 -6.86 -10.09
CA TYR A 155 -11.72 -8.02 -9.58
C TYR A 155 -12.53 -8.67 -10.70
N ILE A 156 -12.50 -10.00 -10.74
CA ILE A 156 -13.31 -10.80 -11.65
C ILE A 156 -14.09 -11.81 -10.81
N LEU A 157 -15.41 -11.67 -10.77
CA LEU A 157 -16.31 -12.68 -10.24
C LEU A 157 -16.70 -13.63 -11.38
N SER A 158 -16.32 -14.90 -11.27
CA SER A 158 -16.76 -15.95 -12.20
C SER A 158 -17.93 -16.68 -11.57
N LEU A 159 -19.15 -16.42 -12.05
CA LEU A 159 -20.36 -16.99 -11.49
C LEU A 159 -20.36 -18.52 -11.70
N PRO A 160 -20.38 -19.34 -10.64
CA PRO A 160 -20.48 -20.78 -10.79
C PRO A 160 -21.86 -21.17 -11.31
N GLN A 161 -21.98 -22.30 -12.02
CA GLN A 161 -23.29 -22.78 -12.48
C GLN A 161 -24.11 -23.40 -11.35
N ILE A 162 -23.43 -23.93 -10.35
CA ILE A 162 -23.99 -24.60 -9.19
C ILE A 162 -23.54 -23.86 -7.93
N ILE A 163 -24.48 -23.58 -7.04
CA ILE A 163 -24.28 -22.94 -5.75
C ILE A 163 -24.87 -23.78 -4.62
N LYS A 164 -24.54 -23.43 -3.39
CA LYS A 164 -25.12 -24.06 -2.20
C LYS A 164 -26.33 -23.27 -1.72
N ALA A 165 -27.42 -23.98 -1.44
CA ALA A 165 -28.52 -23.46 -0.64
C ALA A 165 -28.22 -23.60 0.87
N ALA A 166 -29.03 -22.95 1.72
CA ALA A 166 -28.87 -22.99 3.19
C ALA A 166 -28.91 -24.40 3.80
N ASP A 167 -29.55 -25.37 3.16
CA ASP A 167 -29.58 -26.78 3.57
C ASP A 167 -28.36 -27.57 3.09
N GLY A 168 -27.39 -26.91 2.45
CA GLY A 168 -26.19 -27.51 1.88
C GLY A 168 -26.41 -28.18 0.52
N LYS A 169 -27.63 -28.16 -0.02
CA LYS A 169 -27.94 -28.77 -1.31
C LYS A 169 -27.35 -27.94 -2.45
N GLU A 170 -26.80 -28.63 -3.44
CA GLU A 170 -26.36 -28.04 -4.70
C GLU A 170 -27.56 -27.72 -5.59
N ILE A 171 -27.65 -26.46 -6.03
CA ILE A 171 -28.69 -25.98 -6.92
C ILE A 171 -28.10 -25.05 -7.99
N GLY A 172 -28.87 -24.75 -9.04
CA GLY A 172 -28.48 -23.68 -9.98
C GLY A 172 -28.50 -22.30 -9.33
N VAL A 173 -27.70 -21.36 -9.84
CA VAL A 173 -27.73 -19.97 -9.36
C VAL A 173 -29.13 -19.38 -9.50
N VAL A 174 -29.61 -18.80 -8.41
CA VAL A 174 -30.89 -18.07 -8.39
C VAL A 174 -30.67 -16.60 -8.71
N ALA A 175 -31.59 -16.00 -9.45
CA ALA A 175 -31.58 -14.57 -9.72
C ALA A 175 -31.87 -13.78 -8.43
N GLY A 176 -31.07 -12.76 -8.15
CA GLY A 176 -31.20 -11.95 -6.94
C GLY A 176 -30.01 -11.02 -6.74
N THR A 177 -30.07 -10.21 -5.67
CA THR A 177 -28.96 -9.33 -5.28
C THR A 177 -28.13 -10.01 -4.21
N TYR A 178 -26.96 -10.52 -4.60
CA TYR A 178 -26.02 -11.09 -3.65
C TYR A 178 -25.14 -10.01 -3.04
N ARG A 179 -24.86 -10.14 -1.74
CA ARG A 179 -23.99 -9.20 -0.99
C ARG A 179 -22.86 -9.95 -0.31
N SER A 180 -21.67 -9.38 -0.34
CA SER A 180 -20.48 -9.85 0.37
C SER A 180 -19.81 -8.66 1.07
N THR A 181 -19.11 -8.95 2.17
CA THR A 181 -18.26 -7.97 2.86
C THR A 181 -16.80 -8.29 2.59
N ILE A 182 -16.08 -7.35 1.98
CA ILE A 182 -14.63 -7.43 1.79
C ILE A 182 -13.96 -6.55 2.85
N THR A 183 -13.07 -7.15 3.63
CA THR A 183 -12.27 -6.46 4.65
C THR A 183 -10.87 -6.23 4.12
N THR A 184 -10.41 -4.98 4.14
CA THR A 184 -9.04 -4.61 3.77
C THR A 184 -8.27 -4.23 5.03
N THR A 185 -7.12 -4.86 5.25
CA THR A 185 -6.27 -4.63 6.41
C THR A 185 -4.90 -4.16 5.94
N ALA A 186 -4.43 -3.04 6.49
CA ALA A 186 -3.07 -2.55 6.30
C ALA A 186 -2.25 -2.87 7.54
N THR A 187 -1.15 -3.61 7.36
CA THR A 187 -0.22 -3.97 8.42
C THR A 187 1.10 -3.26 8.18
N SER A 188 1.67 -2.75 9.26
CA SER A 188 2.86 -1.91 9.29
C SER A 188 3.99 -2.70 9.98
N GLY A 189 5.17 -2.76 9.37
CA GLY A 189 6.28 -3.58 9.90
C GLY A 189 6.15 -5.03 9.47
N ILE A 190 7.11 -5.50 8.68
CA ILE A 190 7.23 -6.88 8.20
C ILE A 190 8.46 -7.52 8.83
#